data_AF-A0A349JLU2-F1
#
_entry.id   AF-A0A349JLU2-F1
#
_cell.length_a   1.000
_cell.length_b   1.000
_cell.length_c   1.000
_cell.angle_alpha   90.00
_cell.angle_beta   90.00
_cell.angle_gamma   90.00
#
_symmetry.space_group_name_H-M   'P 1'
#
loop_
_entity.id
_entity.type
_entity.pdbx_description
1 polymer ?
#
loop_
_entity_poly.entity_id
_entity_poly.type
_entity_poly.pdbx_seq_one_letter_code
_entity_poly.pdbx_strand_id
1 'polypeptide(L)'
;MKRYILAATLLITPLVLVSPARAENPLQVQQLLSTGQCFQCDLSGADLKGAHLIGADLRSANLQGANLSQANLEGADLTGANLTGANMTAVFLTNASLNDADLDRANLTAAIINTADVSGASMEDMTITDAKIYNTQIGVGGNYDQ
;
A
#
# COMPACT_ATOMS: atom_id res chain seq x y z
N MET A 1 39.19 -41.85 26.69
CA MET A 1 38.64 -40.49 26.43
C MET A 1 37.49 -40.64 25.43
N LYS A 2 36.24 -40.40 25.86
CA LYS A 2 35.04 -40.57 25.01
C LYS A 2 34.90 -39.36 24.07
N ARG A 3 34.70 -39.60 22.78
CA ARG A 3 34.40 -38.59 21.76
C ARG A 3 32.90 -38.31 21.78
N TYR A 4 32.51 -37.07 22.06
CA TYR A 4 31.12 -36.60 21.91
C TYR A 4 30.90 -36.21 20.45
N ILE A 5 29.98 -36.89 19.78
CA ILE A 5 29.50 -36.52 18.44
C ILE A 5 28.30 -35.58 18.64
N LEU A 6 28.34 -34.44 17.94
CA LEU A 6 27.29 -33.42 17.90
C LEU A 6 25.97 -34.00 17.37
N ALA A 7 24.85 -33.59 17.98
CA ALA A 7 23.54 -33.62 17.33
C ALA A 7 22.88 -32.26 17.55
N ALA A 8 23.21 -31.29 16.69
CA ALA A 8 22.42 -30.08 16.54
C ALA A 8 21.26 -30.41 15.60
N THR A 9 20.06 -30.60 16.16
CA THR A 9 18.85 -30.81 15.37
C THR A 9 18.48 -29.49 14.69
N LEU A 10 18.83 -29.37 13.42
CA LEU A 10 18.29 -28.34 12.53
C LEU A 10 16.81 -28.63 12.32
N LEU A 11 15.94 -27.88 13.00
CA LEU A 11 14.55 -27.75 12.59
C LEU A 11 14.54 -27.02 11.25
N ILE A 12 14.53 -27.79 10.16
CA ILE A 12 14.25 -27.28 8.83
C ILE A 12 12.75 -27.02 8.82
N THR A 13 12.35 -25.79 9.15
CA THR A 13 10.99 -25.34 8.90
C THR A 13 10.71 -25.46 7.41
N PRO A 14 9.60 -26.09 6.99
CA PRO A 14 9.24 -26.11 5.59
C PRO A 14 8.95 -24.67 5.17
N LEU A 15 9.86 -24.10 4.38
CA LEU A 15 9.65 -22.87 3.66
C LEU A 15 8.52 -23.13 2.67
N VAL A 16 7.29 -22.86 3.09
CA VAL A 16 6.14 -22.82 2.18
C VAL A 16 6.42 -21.65 1.25
N LEU A 17 6.94 -21.95 0.06
CA LEU A 17 7.00 -21.05 -1.08
C LEU A 17 5.55 -20.79 -1.52
N VAL A 18 4.86 -19.92 -0.79
CA VAL A 18 3.71 -19.21 -1.34
C VAL A 18 4.30 -18.38 -2.49
N SER A 19 3.78 -18.59 -3.70
CA SER A 19 4.18 -17.94 -4.94
C SER A 19 4.52 -16.47 -4.69
N PRO A 20 5.66 -15.93 -5.18
CA PRO A 20 5.92 -14.52 -5.03
C PRO A 20 4.85 -13.78 -5.83
N ALA A 21 3.89 -13.22 -5.11
CA ALA A 21 3.41 -11.88 -5.39
C ALA A 21 4.54 -11.11 -6.11
N ARG A 22 4.34 -10.79 -7.39
CA ARG A 22 5.31 -10.09 -8.25
C ARG A 22 5.49 -8.64 -7.77
N ALA A 23 6.03 -8.46 -6.57
CA ALA A 23 6.70 -7.21 -6.24
C ALA A 23 8.04 -7.21 -6.96
N GLU A 24 8.41 -6.11 -7.60
CA GLU A 24 9.76 -5.96 -8.16
C GLU A 24 10.85 -6.14 -7.08
N ASN A 25 10.50 -5.93 -5.79
CA ASN A 25 11.39 -6.14 -4.65
C ASN A 25 10.75 -6.88 -3.46
N PRO A 26 10.86 -8.22 -3.36
CA PRO A 26 10.26 -9.00 -2.27
C PRO A 26 10.85 -8.69 -0.89
N LEU A 27 12.09 -8.20 -0.82
CA LEU A 27 12.71 -7.80 0.45
C LEU A 27 12.03 -6.54 1.02
N GLN A 28 11.68 -5.59 0.16
CA GLN A 28 10.97 -4.37 0.59
C GLN A 28 9.52 -4.65 0.96
N VAL A 29 8.86 -5.59 0.28
CA VAL A 29 7.56 -6.10 0.75
C VAL A 29 7.67 -6.72 2.14
N GLN A 30 8.67 -7.59 2.37
CA GLN A 30 8.86 -8.19 3.69
C GLN A 30 9.18 -7.12 4.75
N GLN A 31 9.98 -6.12 4.41
CA GLN A 31 10.28 -4.99 5.30
C GLN A 31 9.00 -4.25 5.69
N LEU A 32 8.17 -3.86 4.71
CA LEU A 32 6.89 -3.21 4.96
C LEU A 32 5.99 -4.07 5.86
N LEU A 33 5.81 -5.35 5.53
CA LEU A 33 4.90 -6.23 6.26
C LEU A 33 5.38 -6.57 7.69
N SER A 34 6.68 -6.46 7.96
CA SER A 34 7.26 -6.76 9.28
C SER A 34 7.45 -5.53 10.16
N THR A 35 7.67 -4.36 9.57
CA THR A 35 8.03 -3.14 10.30
C THR A 35 7.05 -2.00 10.11
N GLY A 36 6.22 -2.04 9.08
CA GLY A 36 5.41 -0.90 8.64
C GLY A 36 6.24 0.25 8.06
N GLN A 37 7.54 0.07 7.80
CA GLN A 37 8.45 1.13 7.34
C GLN A 37 8.92 0.86 5.92
N CYS A 38 8.60 1.76 5.00
CA CYS A 38 9.05 1.69 3.61
C CYS A 38 9.16 3.06 2.93
N PHE A 39 9.79 4.02 3.61
CA PHE A 39 10.18 5.30 3.00
C PHE A 39 11.00 5.06 1.72
N GLN A 40 10.53 5.60 0.59
CA GLN A 40 11.18 5.47 -0.73
C GLN A 40 11.39 4.02 -1.21
N CYS A 41 10.65 3.05 -0.69
CA CYS A 41 10.70 1.69 -1.21
C CYS A 41 10.17 1.60 -2.64
N ASP A 42 10.67 0.61 -3.37
CA ASP A 42 10.09 0.16 -4.62
C ASP A 42 9.18 -1.05 -4.37
N LEU A 43 7.89 -0.77 -4.38
CA LEU A 43 6.80 -1.72 -4.21
C LEU A 43 5.96 -1.82 -5.49
N SER A 44 6.52 -1.42 -6.63
CA SER A 44 5.83 -1.48 -7.92
C SER A 44 5.36 -2.90 -8.21
N GLY A 45 4.09 -3.01 -8.65
CA GLY A 45 3.42 -4.28 -8.93
C GLY A 45 3.20 -5.21 -7.73
N ALA A 46 3.57 -4.81 -6.50
CA ALA A 46 3.49 -5.67 -5.33
C ALA A 46 2.05 -6.15 -5.05
N ASP A 47 1.91 -7.42 -4.68
CA ASP A 47 0.63 -7.93 -4.16
C ASP A 47 0.58 -7.73 -2.64
N LEU A 48 -0.15 -6.69 -2.24
CA LEU A 48 -0.41 -6.28 -0.87
C LEU A 48 -1.91 -6.44 -0.53
N LYS A 49 -2.61 -7.32 -1.27
CA LYS A 49 -4.04 -7.57 -1.08
C LYS A 49 -4.33 -7.96 0.37
N GLY A 50 -5.26 -7.23 0.99
CA GLY A 50 -5.68 -7.46 2.37
C GLY A 50 -4.59 -7.20 3.42
N ALA A 51 -3.48 -6.55 3.05
CA ALA A 51 -2.41 -6.27 3.99
C ALA A 51 -2.87 -5.36 5.14
N HIS A 52 -2.36 -5.62 6.35
CA HIS A 52 -2.60 -4.80 7.52
C HIS A 52 -1.46 -3.77 7.63
N LEU A 53 -1.70 -2.56 7.12
CA LEU A 53 -0.70 -1.49 6.99
C LEU A 53 -1.12 -0.24 7.79
N ILE A 54 -1.80 -0.45 8.92
CA ILE A 54 -2.24 0.62 9.80
C ILE A 54 -1.02 1.40 10.29
N GLY A 55 -1.02 2.73 10.08
CA GLY A 55 0.07 3.61 10.49
C GLY A 55 1.40 3.40 9.74
N ALA A 56 1.40 2.68 8.61
CA ALA A 56 2.61 2.43 7.85
C ALA A 56 3.21 3.72 7.29
N ASP A 57 4.55 3.82 7.30
CA ASP A 57 5.31 4.86 6.62
C ASP A 57 5.63 4.41 5.19
N LEU A 58 4.88 4.93 4.24
CA LEU A 58 4.98 4.70 2.80
C LEU A 58 5.35 5.98 2.05
N ARG A 59 5.89 6.98 2.74
CA ARG A 59 6.25 8.26 2.16
C ARG A 59 7.20 8.07 0.98
N SER A 60 6.85 8.69 -0.14
CA SER A 60 7.60 8.62 -1.40
C SER A 60 7.83 7.20 -1.94
N ALA A 61 7.09 6.19 -1.48
CA ALA A 61 7.19 4.84 -2.00
C ALA A 61 6.65 4.76 -3.44
N ASN A 62 7.26 3.92 -4.26
CA ASN A 62 6.73 3.56 -5.57
C ASN A 62 5.76 2.37 -5.41
N LEU A 63 4.46 2.62 -5.53
CA LEU A 63 3.37 1.63 -5.49
C LEU A 63 2.68 1.53 -6.86
N GLN A 64 3.34 1.97 -7.94
CA GLN A 64 2.78 1.93 -9.28
C GLN A 64 2.27 0.52 -9.62
N GLY A 65 0.98 0.43 -10.00
CA GLY A 65 0.34 -0.82 -10.37
C GLY A 65 0.24 -1.87 -9.25
N ALA A 66 0.54 -1.53 -7.99
CA ALA A 66 0.43 -2.46 -6.87
C ALA A 66 -1.03 -2.89 -6.64
N ASN A 67 -1.21 -4.11 -6.14
CA ASN A 67 -2.51 -4.60 -5.70
C ASN A 67 -2.67 -4.37 -4.20
N LEU A 68 -3.37 -3.30 -3.83
CA LEU A 68 -3.74 -2.92 -2.46
C LEU A 68 -5.21 -3.24 -2.16
N SER A 69 -5.87 -4.08 -2.96
CA SER A 69 -7.28 -4.37 -2.77
C SER A 69 -7.55 -4.93 -1.37
N GLN A 70 -8.56 -4.38 -0.68
CA GLN A 70 -8.94 -4.72 0.70
C GLN A 70 -7.85 -4.45 1.76
N ALA A 71 -6.75 -3.76 1.42
CA ALA A 71 -5.73 -3.41 2.41
C ALA A 71 -6.27 -2.39 3.42
N ASN A 72 -5.80 -2.48 4.66
CA ASN A 72 -6.09 -1.49 5.69
C ASN A 72 -4.90 -0.53 5.83
N LEU A 73 -5.07 0.70 5.37
CA LEU A 73 -4.11 1.80 5.42
C LEU A 73 -4.57 2.90 6.39
N GLU A 74 -5.37 2.56 7.41
CA GLU A 74 -5.79 3.52 8.42
C GLU A 74 -4.59 4.22 9.06
N GLY A 75 -4.56 5.55 9.02
CA GLY A 75 -3.47 6.36 9.57
C GLY A 75 -2.11 6.23 8.87
N ALA A 76 -2.03 5.52 7.73
CA ALA A 76 -0.78 5.40 6.98
C ALA A 76 -0.36 6.75 6.37
N ASP A 77 0.95 6.97 6.27
CA ASP A 77 1.54 8.13 5.61
C ASP A 77 2.04 7.73 4.22
N LEU A 78 1.31 8.15 3.20
CA LEU A 78 1.58 7.95 1.78
C LEU A 78 2.01 9.27 1.12
N THR A 79 2.51 10.25 1.88
CA THR A 79 2.90 11.56 1.33
C THR A 79 3.89 11.39 0.17
N GLY A 80 3.54 11.93 -1.00
CA GLY A 80 4.35 11.86 -2.21
C GLY A 80 4.51 10.46 -2.81
N ALA A 81 3.73 9.47 -2.38
CA ALA A 81 3.79 8.13 -2.94
C ALA A 81 3.26 8.09 -4.39
N ASN A 82 3.85 7.23 -5.22
CA ASN A 82 3.34 6.95 -6.57
C ASN A 82 2.37 5.76 -6.50
N LEU A 83 1.07 6.00 -6.65
CA LEU A 83 0.00 4.99 -6.70
C LEU A 83 -0.61 4.89 -8.11
N THR A 84 0.08 5.39 -9.14
CA THR A 84 -0.45 5.42 -10.51
C THR A 84 -0.88 4.00 -10.94
N GLY A 85 -2.13 3.87 -11.35
CA GLY A 85 -2.70 2.59 -11.80
C GLY A 85 -2.82 1.50 -10.73
N ALA A 86 -2.63 1.81 -9.44
CA ALA A 86 -2.76 0.84 -8.37
C ALA A 86 -4.21 0.34 -8.25
N ASN A 87 -4.37 -0.94 -7.93
CA ASN A 87 -5.67 -1.51 -7.57
C ASN A 87 -5.91 -1.30 -6.07
N MET A 88 -6.75 -0.33 -5.72
CA MET A 88 -7.12 0.03 -4.35
C MET A 88 -8.60 -0.31 -4.07
N THR A 89 -9.14 -1.33 -4.76
CA THR A 89 -10.55 -1.72 -4.60
C THR A 89 -10.84 -2.13 -3.15
N ALA A 90 -11.87 -1.54 -2.54
CA ALA A 90 -12.27 -1.78 -1.16
C ALA A 90 -11.16 -1.52 -0.11
N VAL A 91 -10.20 -0.64 -0.41
CA VAL A 91 -9.19 -0.19 0.55
C VAL A 91 -9.81 0.63 1.68
N PHE A 92 -9.19 0.61 2.87
CA PHE A 92 -9.55 1.48 3.99
C PHE A 92 -8.49 2.56 4.18
N LEU A 93 -8.88 3.84 4.04
CA LEU A 93 -8.01 5.01 4.10
C LEU A 93 -8.49 6.01 5.18
N THR A 94 -8.94 5.52 6.33
CA THR A 94 -9.37 6.41 7.41
C THR A 94 -8.16 7.12 8.01
N ASN A 95 -8.18 8.45 8.13
CA ASN A 95 -7.08 9.27 8.66
C ASN A 95 -5.72 9.11 7.92
N ALA A 96 -5.70 8.59 6.69
CA ALA A 96 -4.47 8.44 5.93
C ALA A 96 -4.01 9.78 5.34
N SER A 97 -2.69 9.98 5.24
CA SER A 97 -2.11 11.12 4.52
C SER A 97 -1.70 10.68 3.12
N LEU A 98 -2.25 11.34 2.10
CA LEU A 98 -2.00 11.16 0.67
C LEU A 98 -1.53 12.49 0.06
N ASN A 99 -0.99 13.40 0.88
CA ASN A 99 -0.51 14.70 0.43
C ASN A 99 0.49 14.52 -0.72
N ASP A 100 0.32 15.28 -1.81
CA ASP A 100 1.19 15.23 -3.00
C ASP A 100 1.36 13.83 -3.64
N ALA A 101 0.50 12.85 -3.31
CA ALA A 101 0.54 11.52 -3.91
C ALA A 101 0.00 11.52 -5.34
N ASP A 102 0.48 10.59 -6.17
CA ASP A 102 -0.04 10.38 -7.53
C ASP A 102 -1.02 9.21 -7.51
N LEU A 103 -2.33 9.49 -7.60
CA LEU A 103 -3.41 8.50 -7.69
C LEU A 103 -3.94 8.35 -9.11
N ASP A 104 -3.19 8.79 -10.13
CA ASP A 104 -3.69 8.81 -11.50
C ASP A 104 -4.01 7.39 -11.97
N ARG A 105 -5.21 7.20 -12.52
CA ARG A 105 -5.73 5.90 -12.98
C ARG A 105 -5.83 4.84 -11.86
N ALA A 106 -5.71 5.21 -10.59
CA ALA A 106 -5.91 4.28 -9.48
C ALA A 106 -7.39 3.84 -9.43
N ASN A 107 -7.62 2.60 -9.02
CA ASN A 107 -8.97 2.06 -8.86
C ASN A 107 -9.36 2.02 -7.38
N LEU A 108 -10.18 2.97 -6.94
CA LEU A 108 -10.74 3.10 -5.59
C LEU A 108 -12.18 2.58 -5.51
N THR A 109 -12.60 1.67 -6.39
CA THR A 109 -13.95 1.09 -6.37
C THR A 109 -14.26 0.54 -4.98
N ALA A 110 -15.42 0.89 -4.42
CA ALA A 110 -15.87 0.48 -3.09
C ALA A 110 -14.91 0.82 -1.92
N ALA A 111 -13.93 1.70 -2.12
CA ALA A 111 -13.03 2.16 -1.07
C ALA A 111 -13.79 2.89 0.06
N ILE A 112 -13.23 2.86 1.27
CA ILE A 112 -13.70 3.67 2.40
C ILE A 112 -12.63 4.72 2.69
N ILE A 113 -12.95 5.98 2.40
CA ILE A 113 -12.07 7.13 2.57
C ILE A 113 -12.74 8.07 3.56
N ASN A 114 -12.13 8.23 4.74
CA ASN A 114 -12.69 9.07 5.80
C ASN A 114 -11.61 9.92 6.45
N THR A 115 -11.77 11.23 6.44
CA THR A 115 -10.77 12.15 7.01
C THR A 115 -9.36 11.93 6.43
N ALA A 116 -9.27 11.52 5.16
CA ALA A 116 -7.97 11.43 4.49
C ALA A 116 -7.53 12.83 4.07
N ASP A 117 -6.22 13.10 4.09
CA ASP A 117 -5.66 14.31 3.52
C ASP A 117 -5.15 14.00 2.11
N VAL A 118 -5.75 14.61 1.10
CA VAL A 118 -5.39 14.45 -0.32
C VAL A 118 -4.86 15.76 -0.92
N SER A 119 -4.42 16.70 -0.08
CA SER A 119 -3.95 18.01 -0.54
C SER A 119 -2.78 17.86 -1.52
N GLY A 120 -2.89 18.44 -2.72
CA GLY A 120 -1.86 18.35 -3.75
C GLY A 120 -1.79 17.01 -4.50
N ALA A 121 -2.62 16.02 -4.13
CA ALA A 121 -2.62 14.74 -4.82
C ALA A 121 -3.14 14.86 -6.26
N SER A 122 -2.48 14.20 -7.20
CA SER A 122 -3.01 14.01 -8.55
C SER A 122 -4.04 12.89 -8.53
N MET A 123 -5.16 13.07 -9.24
CA MET A 123 -6.31 12.15 -9.23
C MET A 123 -6.93 12.02 -10.63
N GLU A 124 -6.12 12.21 -11.69
CA GLU A 124 -6.59 12.13 -13.07
C GLU A 124 -7.04 10.70 -13.41
N ASP A 125 -8.20 10.57 -14.07
CA ASP A 125 -8.76 9.28 -14.50
C ASP A 125 -8.90 8.20 -13.39
N MET A 126 -8.94 8.59 -12.11
CA MET A 126 -9.18 7.62 -11.02
C MET A 126 -10.62 7.09 -11.05
N THR A 127 -10.81 5.84 -10.64
CA THR A 127 -12.15 5.23 -10.51
C THR A 127 -12.61 5.25 -9.06
N ILE A 128 -13.78 5.84 -8.77
CA ILE A 128 -14.37 5.93 -7.43
C ILE A 128 -15.78 5.32 -7.35
N THR A 129 -16.12 4.40 -8.26
CA THR A 129 -17.43 3.71 -8.27
C THR A 129 -17.71 3.06 -6.91
N ASP A 130 -18.89 3.33 -6.33
CA ASP A 130 -19.30 2.84 -5.01
C ASP A 130 -18.37 3.20 -3.83
N ALA A 131 -17.40 4.09 -4.03
CA ALA A 131 -16.53 4.56 -2.95
C ALA A 131 -17.34 5.36 -1.94
N LYS A 132 -17.05 5.14 -0.67
CA LYS A 132 -17.61 5.87 0.47
C LYS A 132 -16.62 6.91 0.93
N ILE A 133 -16.89 8.17 0.62
CA ILE A 133 -15.99 9.29 0.90
C ILE A 133 -16.67 10.23 1.90
N TYR A 134 -16.08 10.38 3.08
CA TYR A 134 -16.60 11.22 4.16
C TYR A 134 -15.49 12.12 4.70
N ASN A 135 -15.83 13.35 5.11
CA ASN A 135 -14.92 14.27 5.79
C ASN A 135 -13.54 14.45 5.11
N THR A 136 -13.47 14.18 3.81
CA THR A 136 -12.25 14.20 2.99
C THR A 136 -12.47 15.30 1.96
N GLN A 137 -11.60 16.31 1.97
CA GLN A 137 -11.72 17.43 1.05
C GLN A 137 -11.21 17.03 -0.34
N ILE A 138 -12.08 16.39 -1.13
CA ILE A 138 -11.80 16.12 -2.54
C ILE A 138 -12.46 17.22 -3.35
N GLY A 139 -11.64 18.15 -3.86
CA GLY A 139 -12.06 19.02 -4.94
C GLY A 139 -12.11 18.18 -6.21
N VAL A 140 -13.30 17.70 -6.60
CA VAL A 140 -13.47 17.16 -7.96
C VAL A 140 -13.24 18.32 -8.93
N GLY A 141 -12.03 18.41 -9.46
CA GLY A 141 -11.63 19.37 -10.47
C GLY A 141 -12.38 19.09 -11.77
N GLY A 142 -13.58 19.65 -11.89
CA GLY A 142 -14.03 20.17 -13.17
C GLY A 142 -13.44 21.56 -13.32
N ASN A 143 -12.92 21.91 -14.49
CA ASN A 143 -12.63 23.31 -14.81
C ASN A 143 -13.87 24.13 -14.45
N TYR A 144 -13.79 24.96 -13.42
CA TYR A 144 -14.70 26.08 -13.28
C TYR A 144 -14.19 27.13 -14.26
N ASP A 145 -14.50 26.92 -15.55
CA ASP A 145 -14.42 27.99 -16.52
C ASP A 145 -15.33 29.12 -15.98
N GLN A 146 -14.69 30.17 -15.48
CA GLN A 146 -15.33 31.48 -15.28
C GLN A 146 -15.21 32.28 -16.58
#